data_AF-A0A2N2KP08-F1
#
_entry.id   AF-A0A2N2KP08-F1
#
_cell.length_a   1.000
_cell.length_b   1.000
_cell.length_c   1.000
_cell.angle_alpha   90.00
_cell.angle_beta   90.00
_cell.angle_gamma   90.00
#
_symmetry.space_group_name_H-M   'P 1'
#
loop_
_entity.id
_entity.type
_entity.pdbx_description
1 polymer ?
#
loop_
_entity_poly.entity_id
_entity_poly.type
_entity_poly.pdbx_seq_one_letter_code
_entity_poly.pdbx_strand_id
1 'polypeptide(L)' 'MPEQLAPLEVADCLLYLWHWFCDLSNGRQYGEFGPMPLSFSEIRAWANLTKIEPEAWEVDVIKQLDRAYLAEAMKK' A
#
# COMPACT_ATOMS: atom_id res chain seq x y z
N MET A 1 -6.41 -8.87 22.09
CA MET A 1 -6.09 -8.45 20.72
C MET A 1 -7.31 -8.75 19.86
N PRO A 2 -7.82 -7.82 19.04
CA PRO A 2 -8.87 -8.12 18.05
C PRO A 2 -8.46 -9.34 17.23
N GLU A 3 -9.41 -10.22 16.91
CA GLU A 3 -9.16 -11.46 16.15
C GLU A 3 -8.52 -11.16 14.78
N GLN A 4 -8.80 -9.98 14.22
CA GLN A 4 -8.25 -9.46 12.97
C GLN A 4 -6.77 -9.05 13.06
N LEU A 5 -6.22 -8.90 14.28
CA LEU A 5 -4.82 -8.59 14.52
C LEU A 5 -4.02 -9.84 14.91
N ALA A 6 -4.59 -11.04 14.74
CA ALA A 6 -3.83 -12.28 14.88
C ALA A 6 -2.58 -12.23 13.98
N PRO A 7 -1.40 -12.67 14.46
CA PRO A 7 -0.19 -12.62 13.67
C PRO A 7 -0.39 -13.44 12.40
N LEU A 8 -0.35 -12.78 11.25
CA LEU A 8 -0.38 -13.46 9.97
C LEU A 8 1.06 -13.88 9.66
N GLU A 9 1.28 -15.17 9.52
CA GLU A 9 2.54 -15.71 8.99
C GLU A 9 2.62 -15.35 7.50
N VAL A 10 3.23 -14.19 7.22
CA VAL A 10 3.53 -13.75 5.86
C VAL A 10 4.91 -14.29 5.52
N ALA A 11 5.04 -14.93 4.35
CA ALA A 11 6.35 -15.35 3.87
C ALA A 11 7.30 -14.14 3.84
N ASP A 12 8.52 -14.29 4.36
CA ASP A 12 9.50 -13.19 4.44
C ASP A 12 9.73 -12.52 3.08
N CYS A 13 9.64 -13.31 2.01
CA CYS A 13 9.75 -12.83 0.63
C CYS A 13 8.63 -11.87 0.20
N LEU A 14 7.56 -11.67 0.98
CA LEU A 14 6.48 -10.73 0.68
C LEU A 14 6.48 -9.50 1.60
N LEU A 15 7.30 -9.49 2.66
CA LEU A 15 7.35 -8.37 3.61
C LEU A 15 7.76 -7.05 2.96
N TYR A 16 8.61 -7.09 1.94
CA TYR A 16 9.05 -5.86 1.26
C TYR A 16 7.87 -5.14 0.56
N LEU A 17 6.88 -5.88 0.04
CA LEU A 17 5.69 -5.28 -0.58
C LEU A 17 4.85 -4.54 0.45
N TRP A 18 4.75 -5.08 1.67
CA TRP A 18 4.09 -4.40 2.78
C TRP A 18 4.84 -3.12 3.16
N HIS A 19 6.16 -3.16 3.25
CA HIS A 19 6.98 -1.97 3.52
C HIS A 19 6.79 -0.90 2.44
N TRP A 20 6.83 -1.28 1.16
CA TRP A 20 6.58 -0.35 0.04
C TRP A 20 5.19 0.27 0.13
N PHE A 21 4.17 -0.52 0.47
CA PHE A 21 2.81 -0.02 0.66
C PHE A 21 2.73 0.98 1.83
N CYS A 22 3.40 0.72 2.95
CA CYS A 22 3.47 1.64 4.08
C CYS A 22 4.16 2.97 3.69
N ASP A 23 5.29 2.90 2.98
CA ASP A 23 6.02 4.08 2.53
C ASP A 23 5.17 4.95 1.58
N LEU A 24 4.54 4.31 0.59
CA LEU A 24 3.61 4.97 -0.33
C LEU A 24 2.40 5.58 0.41
N SER A 25 1.83 4.85 1.37
CA SER A 25 0.68 5.31 2.14
C SER A 25 0.99 6.49 3.04
N ASN A 26 2.24 6.62 3.52
CA ASN A 26 2.70 7.79 4.27
C ASN A 26 2.76 9.05 3.39
N GLY A 27 3.02 8.90 2.08
CA GLY A 27 3.02 10.01 1.11
C GLY A 27 1.67 10.26 0.43
N ARG A 28 0.62 9.52 0.82
CA ARG A 28 -0.70 9.54 0.17
C ARG A 28 -1.37 10.91 0.25
N GLN A 29 -2.04 11.30 -0.83
CA GLN A 29 -2.92 12.46 -0.83
C GLN A 29 -4.22 12.23 -0.06
N TYR A 30 -4.70 13.27 0.62
CA TYR A 30 -5.99 13.27 1.32
C TYR A 30 -6.89 14.34 0.71
N GLY A 31 -8.10 13.94 0.35
CA GLY A 31 -9.17 14.84 -0.10
C GLY A 31 -10.16 15.15 1.03
N GLU A 32 -11.20 15.91 0.72
CA GLU A 32 -12.25 16.28 1.67
C GLU A 32 -12.98 15.07 2.29
N PHE A 33 -13.01 13.94 1.58
CA PHE A 33 -13.70 12.72 1.99
C PHE A 33 -12.75 11.59 2.42
N GLY A 34 -11.50 11.92 2.76
CA GLY A 34 -10.52 10.97 3.28
C GLY A 34 -9.40 10.61 2.31
N PRO A 35 -8.73 9.46 2.51
CA PRO A 35 -7.55 9.06 1.75
C PRO A 35 -7.88 8.83 0.26
N MET A 36 -7.05 9.36 -0.63
CA MET A 36 -7.16 9.10 -2.07
C MET A 36 -6.42 7.82 -2.47
N PRO A 37 -6.88 7.05 -3.48
CA PRO A 37 -6.17 5.87 -3.98
C PRO A 37 -4.78 6.21 -4.51
N LEU A 38 -3.82 5.30 -4.31
CA LEU A 38 -2.48 5.46 -4.86
C LEU A 38 -2.52 5.36 -6.38
N SER A 39 -2.08 6.41 -7.06
CA SER A 39 -1.99 6.47 -8.52
C SER A 39 -0.72 5.79 -9.03
N PHE A 40 -0.74 5.32 -10.29
CA PHE A 40 0.47 4.82 -10.95
C PHE A 40 1.57 5.89 -11.03
N SER A 41 1.20 7.16 -11.11
CA SER A 41 2.13 8.29 -11.07
C SER A 41 2.85 8.42 -9.72
N GLU A 42 2.13 8.26 -8.60
CA GLU A 42 2.74 8.28 -7.26
C GLU A 42 3.67 7.09 -7.06
N ILE A 43 3.24 5.89 -7.47
CA ILE A 43 4.06 4.68 -7.44
C ILE A 43 5.33 4.86 -8.27
N ARG A 44 5.22 5.41 -9.49
CA ARG A 44 6.36 5.70 -10.35
C ARG A 44 7.29 6.76 -9.73
N ALA A 45 6.73 7.82 -9.14
CA ALA A 45 7.52 8.87 -8.51
C ALA A 45 8.31 8.34 -7.30
N TRP A 46 7.65 7.55 -6.44
CA TRP A 46 8.27 6.86 -5.32
C TRP A 46 9.37 5.90 -5.77
N ALA A 47 9.12 5.07 -6.79
CA ALA A 47 10.09 4.15 -7.37
C ALA A 47 11.35 4.89 -7.88
N ASN A 48 11.16 6.01 -8.59
CA ASN A 48 12.26 6.85 -9.09
C ASN A 48 13.12 7.47 -7.98
N LEU A 49 12.49 7.87 -6.86
CA LEU A 49 13.16 8.48 -5.71
C LEU A 49 13.93 7.45 -4.88
N THR A 50 13.33 6.27 -4.69
CA THR A 50 13.89 5.17 -3.89
C THR A 50 14.85 4.28 -4.68
N LYS A 51 14.96 4.46 -6.01
CA LYS A 51 15.77 3.63 -6.92
C LYS A 51 15.35 2.17 -6.92
N ILE A 52 14.05 1.94 -6.80
CA ILE A 52 13.41 0.63 -6.90
C ILE A 52 12.76 0.54 -8.28
N GLU A 53 12.82 -0.63 -8.91
CA GLU A 53 12.14 -0.92 -10.18
C GLU A 53 11.09 -2.03 -9.95
N PRO A 54 9.85 -1.68 -9.58
CA PRO A 54 8.82 -2.67 -9.34
C PRO A 54 8.40 -3.39 -10.63
N GLU A 55 8.27 -4.70 -10.56
CA GLU A 55 7.63 -5.51 -11.59
C GLU A 55 6.10 -5.24 -11.63
N ALA A 56 5.48 -5.55 -12.77
CA ALA A 56 4.06 -5.27 -12.97
C ALA A 56 3.16 -5.96 -11.92
N TRP A 57 3.51 -7.17 -11.48
CA TRP A 57 2.74 -7.89 -10.46
C TRP A 57 2.92 -7.28 -9.07
N GLU A 58 4.08 -6.72 -8.75
CA GLU A 58 4.33 -6.02 -7.48
C GLU A 58 3.48 -4.77 -7.40
N VAL A 59 3.41 -3.99 -8.49
CA VAL A 59 2.52 -2.82 -8.58
C VAL A 59 1.06 -3.23 -8.39
N ASP A 60 0.63 -4.35 -8.96
CA ASP A 60 -0.73 -4.85 -8.76
C ASP A 60 -0.99 -5.26 -7.30
N VAL A 61 -0.03 -5.92 -6.63
CA VAL A 61 -0.14 -6.25 -5.20
C VAL A 61 -0.27 -4.98 -4.36
N ILE A 62 0.54 -3.95 -4.61
CA ILE A 62 0.41 -2.64 -3.93
C ILE A 62 -0.99 -2.05 -4.14
N LYS A 63 -1.54 -2.13 -5.36
CA LYS A 63 -2.90 -1.67 -5.67
C LYS A 63 -3.99 -2.53 -5.02
N GLN A 64 -3.75 -3.80 -4.76
CA GLN A 64 -4.66 -4.67 -3.99
C GLN A 64 -4.65 -4.29 -2.51
N LEU A 65 -3.48 -4.09 -1.91
CA LEU A 65 -3.33 -3.61 -0.53
C LEU A 65 -4.01 -2.24 -0.35
N ASP A 66 -3.83 -1.34 -1.31
CA ASP A 66 -4.47 -0.02 -1.37
C ASP A 66 -6.00 -0.11 -1.31
N ARG A 67 -6.59 -0.99 -2.12
CA ARG A 67 -8.05 -1.22 -2.11
C ARG A 67 -8.54 -1.76 -0.76
N ALA A 68 -7.81 -2.70 -0.17
CA ALA A 68 -8.17 -3.26 1.13
C ALA A 68 -8.10 -2.19 2.24
N TYR A 69 -7.05 -1.38 2.24
CA TYR A 69 -6.90 -0.27 3.18
C TYR A 69 -8.03 0.75 3.06
N LEU A 70 -8.36 1.21 1.85
CA LEU A 70 -9.44 2.17 1.64
C LEU A 70 -10.80 1.59 2.06
N ALA A 71 -11.04 0.31 1.79
CA ALA A 71 -12.28 -0.36 2.18
C ALA A 71 -12.46 -0.39 3.71
N GLU A 72 -11.39 -0.55 4.48
CA GLU A 72 -11.43 -0.46 5.95
C GLU A 72 -11.48 0.99 6.45
N ALA A 73 -10.64 1.87 5.90
CA ALA A 73 -10.54 3.27 6.34
C ALA A 73 -11.84 4.08 6.12
N MET A 74 -12.67 3.67 5.16
CA MET A 74 -13.96 4.32 4.87
C MET A 74 -15.14 3.73 5.65
N LYS A 75 -14.92 2.71 6.50
CA LYS A 75 -15.97 2.22 7.41
C LYS A 75 -16.18 3.23 8.53
N LYS A 76 -17.45 3.52 8.83
CA LYS A 76 -17.87 4.39 9.94
C LYS A 76 -17.69 3.71 11.29
#